data_AF-A0A956W3L2-F1
#
_entry.id   AF-A0A956W3L2-F1
#
_cell.length_a   1.000
_cell.length_b   1.000
_cell.length_c   1.000
_cell.angle_alpha   90.00
_cell.angle_beta   90.00
_cell.angle_gamma   90.00
#
_symmetry.space_group_name_H-M   'P 1'
#
loop_
_entity.id
_entity.type
_entity.pdbx_description
1 polymer ?
#
loop_
_entity_poly.entity_id
_entity_poly.type
_entity_poly.pdbx_seq_one_letter_code
_entity_poly.pdbx_strand_id
1 'polypeptide(L)' 'MTAEIGKPAPAFTLIDKNREKVTLESFPGKRLVLAFYPLAFTGG' A
#
# COMPACT_ATOMS: atom_id res chain seq x y z
N MET A 1 3.47 -9.52 11.30
CA MET A 1 1.99 -9.42 11.38
C MET A 1 1.44 -9.77 10.02
N THR A 2 0.51 -10.71 9.94
CA THR A 2 -0.07 -11.22 8.69
C THR A 2 -1.39 -10.49 8.42
N ALA A 3 -1.69 -10.14 7.17
CA ALA A 3 -3.00 -9.59 6.82
C ALA A 3 -4.06 -10.70 6.83
N GLU A 4 -5.22 -10.44 7.41
CA GLU A 4 -6.31 -11.40 7.57
C GLU A 4 -7.58 -10.91 6.86
N ILE A 5 -8.33 -11.83 6.25
CA ILE A 5 -9.57 -11.51 5.54
C ILE A 5 -10.63 -11.03 6.55
N GLY A 6 -11.32 -9.95 6.21
CA GLY A 6 -12.39 -9.37 7.02
C GLY A 6 -11.91 -8.56 8.23
N LYS A 7 -10.60 -8.50 8.48
CA LYS A 7 -10.01 -7.61 9.48
C LYS A 7 -9.66 -6.25 8.85
N PRO A 8 -9.63 -5.17 9.64
CA PRO A 8 -9.08 -3.90 9.19
C PRO A 8 -7.68 -4.08 8.61
N ALA A 9 -7.38 -3.35 7.54
CA ALA A 9 -6.05 -3.37 6.94
C ALA A 9 -5.01 -2.90 7.97
N PRO A 10 -3.82 -3.54 8.05
CA PRO A 10 -2.73 -3.06 8.88
C PRO A 10 -2.32 -1.63 8.48
N ALA A 11 -2.02 -0.80 9.47
CA ALA A 11 -1.48 0.53 9.22
C ALA A 11 -0.17 0.43 8.44
N PHE A 12 0.03 1.34 7.49
CA PHE A 12 1.27 1.47 6.74
C PHE A 12 1.67 2.94 6.62
N THR A 13 2.97 3.15 6.49
CA THR A 13 3.56 4.41 6.04
C THR A 13 4.58 4.07 4.97
N LEU A 14 4.34 4.52 3.75
CA LEU A 14 5.20 4.26 2.60
C LEU A 14 5.67 5.59 1.99
N ILE A 15 6.73 5.52 1.19
CA ILE A 15 7.21 6.65 0.41
C ILE A 15 6.75 6.45 -1.03
N ASP A 16 6.07 7.46 -1.58
CA ASP A 16 5.59 7.43 -2.95
C ASP A 16 6.67 7.84 -3.97
N LYS A 17 6.31 7.89 -5.25
CA LYS A 17 7.21 8.30 -6.34
C LYS A 17 7.72 9.75 -6.24
N ASN A 18 7.00 10.62 -5.52
CA ASN A 18 7.36 12.02 -5.30
C ASN A 18 8.20 12.19 -4.02
N ARG A 19 8.52 11.09 -3.33
CA ARG A 19 9.16 11.04 -2.00
C ARG A 19 8.28 11.59 -0.88
N GLU A 20 6.96 11.57 -1.07
CA GLU A 20 6.00 11.95 -0.05
C GLU A 20 5.62 10.74 0.80
N LYS A 21 5.39 10.99 2.09
CA LYS A 21 4.87 9.96 3.00
C LYS A 21 3.38 9.80 2.76
N VAL A 22 2.97 8.58 2.41
CA VAL A 22 1.56 8.21 2.31
C VAL A 22 1.23 7.15 3.36
N THR A 23 0.07 7.30 3.99
CA THR A 23 -0.41 6.37 5.02
C THR A 23 -1.76 5.78 4.62
N LEU A 24 -2.22 4.75 5.35
CA LEU A 24 -3.56 4.18 5.14
C LEU A 24 -4.66 5.26 5.29
N GLU A 25 -4.50 6.15 6.26
CA GLU A 25 -5.46 7.23 6.58
C GLU A 25 -5.50 8.32 5.50
N SER A 26 -4.51 8.35 4.61
CA SER A 26 -4.45 9.31 3.50
C SER A 26 -5.54 9.07 2.44
N PHE A 27 -6.28 7.96 2.52
CA PHE A 27 -7.25 7.52 1.50
C PHE A 27 -8.66 7.25 2.06
N PRO A 28 -9.34 8.24 2.66
CA PRO A 28 -10.65 8.03 3.27
C PRO A 28 -11.72 7.66 2.22
N GLY A 29 -12.50 6.63 2.52
CA GLY A 29 -13.62 6.17 1.68
C GLY A 29 -13.21 5.55 0.34
N LYS A 30 -11.91 5.27 0.12
CA LYS A 30 -11.41 4.62 -1.10
C LYS A 30 -11.20 3.12 -0.86
N ARG A 31 -11.37 2.33 -1.92
CA ARG A 31 -10.89 0.95 -1.97
C ARG A 31 -9.45 0.96 -2.45
N LEU A 32 -8.56 0.31 -1.71
CA LEU A 32 -7.12 0.29 -1.97
C LEU A 32 -6.68 -1.11 -2.39
N VAL A 33 -5.69 -1.16 -3.27
CA VAL A 33 -4.97 -2.39 -3.64
C VAL A 33 -3.49 -2.11 -3.45
N LEU A 34 -2.82 -2.90 -2.61
CA LEU A 34 -1.36 -2.88 -2.48
C LEU A 34 -0.78 -3.99 -3.36
N ALA A 35 0.00 -3.62 -4.37
CA ALA A 35 0.68 -4.56 -5.24
C ALA A 35 2.19 -4.53 -4.96
N PHE A 36 2.77 -5.72 -4.77
CA PHE A 36 4.21 -5.90 -4.58
C PHE A 36 4.80 -6.50 -5.85
N TYR A 37 5.85 -5.87 -6.38
CA TYR A 37 6.60 -6.36 -7.53
C TYR A 37 8.07 -6.54 -7.15
N PRO A 38 8.76 -7.59 -7.63
CA PRO A 38 10.13 -7.89 -7.21
C PRO A 38 11.16 -6.83 -7.61
N LEU A 39 10.98 -6.22 -8.78
CA LEU A 39 11.92 -5.25 -9.34
C LEU A 39 11.18 -4.22 -10.20
N ALA A 40 11.60 -2.97 -10.14
CA ALA A 40 11.11 -1.91 -11.03
C ALA A 40 11.53 -2.15 -12.48
N PHE A 41 10.75 -1.62 -13.44
CA PHE A 41 11.06 -1.63 -14.89
C PHE A 41 11.28 -3.03 -15.51
N THR A 42 10.57 -4.04 -15.00
CA THR A 42 10.56 -5.38 -15.60
C THR A 42 9.33 -5.56 -16.47
N GLY A 43 9.52 -6.19 -17.64
CA GLY A 43 8.41 -6.78 -18.39
C GLY A 43 8.02 -8.09 -17.74
N GLY A 44 6.74 -8.29 -17.47
CA GLY A 44 6.21 -9.53 -16.89
C GLY A 44 6.42 -10.74 -17.78
#